data_AF-A0A2V7THG6-F1
#
_entry.id   AF-A0A2V7THG6-F1
#
_cell.length_a   1.000
_cell.length_b   1.000
_cell.length_c   1.000
_cell.angle_alpha   90.00
_cell.angle_beta   90.00
_cell.angle_gamma   90.00
#
_symmetry.space_group_name_H-M   'P 1'
#
loop_
_entity.id
_entity.type
_entity.pdbx_description
1 polymer ?
#
loop_
_entity_poly.entity_id
_entity_poly.type
_entity_poly.pdbx_seq_one_letter_code
_entity_poly.pdbx_strand_id
1 'polypeptide(L)'
;MVERLHAILTATLLPEPVPAAPQRLLPFPRVHVSEVTGLLDHLLTLPDGKGHVFELAEDLGVDYDRMSAVVRAAEQLGWVTTPGEVVQLTAAGRDVMAMDDAERKDATRARLLKQPLFGRLVAMLKESEGVVEDEEVLADLTIYFPFIPVESLFRTVVEWGRYAELLDHDPDAGRLGLLGWEGGTTAEARAE
;
A
#
# COMPACT_ATOMS: atom_id res chain seq x y z
N MET A 1 -30.31 -31.76 50.96
CA MET A 1 -30.93 -32.64 49.94
C MET A 1 -31.42 -31.78 48.79
N VAL A 2 -30.49 -31.13 48.10
CA VAL A 2 -30.75 -30.21 46.97
C VAL A 2 -29.60 -30.42 46.01
N GLU A 3 -29.85 -31.09 44.90
CA GLU A 3 -29.07 -30.99 43.65
C GLU A 3 -29.82 -31.80 42.59
N ARG A 4 -31.01 -31.29 42.27
CA ARG A 4 -31.65 -31.59 41.00
C ARG A 4 -31.08 -30.60 39.98
N LEU A 5 -30.62 -31.16 38.86
CA LEU A 5 -30.56 -30.50 37.56
C LEU A 5 -29.52 -29.37 37.42
N HIS A 6 -28.30 -29.66 36.97
CA HIS A 6 -27.55 -28.74 36.08
C HIS A 6 -26.33 -29.39 35.38
N ALA A 7 -26.43 -30.66 34.98
CA ALA A 7 -25.35 -31.35 34.29
C ALA A 7 -25.69 -31.74 32.83
N ILE A 8 -26.56 -30.97 32.17
CA ILE A 8 -26.83 -31.10 30.74
C ILE A 8 -27.09 -29.69 30.20
N LEU A 9 -26.05 -28.90 29.89
CA LEU A 9 -26.17 -27.67 29.06
C LEU A 9 -24.86 -26.99 28.67
N THR A 10 -23.68 -27.56 28.93
CA THR A 10 -22.40 -26.92 28.56
C THR A 10 -21.55 -27.80 27.67
N ALA A 11 -22.17 -28.41 26.67
CA ALA A 11 -21.46 -28.89 25.49
C ALA A 11 -22.00 -28.10 24.29
N THR A 12 -21.07 -27.61 23.47
CA THR A 12 -21.26 -27.06 22.12
C THR A 12 -21.93 -25.69 21.97
N LEU A 13 -21.22 -24.63 22.38
CA LEU A 13 -21.22 -23.35 21.67
C LEU A 13 -19.81 -22.76 21.76
N LEU A 14 -18.83 -23.41 21.11
CA LEU A 14 -17.70 -22.63 20.62
C LEU A 14 -18.29 -21.65 19.60
N PRO A 15 -18.13 -20.33 19.76
CA PRO A 15 -18.53 -19.41 18.70
C PRO A 15 -17.76 -19.84 17.44
N GLU A 16 -18.51 -20.19 16.38
CA GLU A 16 -17.96 -20.26 15.03
C GLU A 16 -17.09 -19.01 14.83
N PRO A 17 -15.84 -19.12 14.33
CA PRO A 17 -15.06 -17.93 14.03
C PRO A 17 -15.86 -17.12 13.03
N VAL A 18 -16.46 -16.03 13.50
CA VAL A 18 -17.10 -15.05 12.62
C VAL A 18 -16.02 -14.68 11.62
N PRO A 19 -16.23 -14.90 10.30
CA PRO A 19 -15.25 -14.48 9.31
C PRO A 19 -14.95 -13.02 9.63
N ALA A 20 -13.68 -12.74 9.93
CA ALA A 20 -13.25 -11.39 10.29
C ALA A 20 -13.78 -10.48 9.18
N ALA A 21 -14.63 -9.50 9.55
CA ALA A 21 -15.08 -8.51 8.59
C ALA A 21 -13.84 -8.02 7.84
N PRO A 22 -13.87 -7.90 6.50
CA PRO A 22 -12.70 -7.52 5.72
C PRO A 22 -12.07 -6.31 6.40
N GLN A 23 -10.81 -6.45 6.81
CA GLN A 23 -10.09 -5.36 7.46
C GLN A 23 -10.27 -4.13 6.59
N ARG A 24 -10.69 -3.00 7.16
CA ARG A 24 -10.92 -1.77 6.38
C ARG A 24 -9.63 -1.44 5.64
N LEU A 25 -9.62 -1.69 4.35
CA LEU A 25 -8.51 -1.38 3.48
C LEU A 25 -8.48 0.14 3.33
N LEU A 26 -7.35 0.78 3.61
CA LEU A 26 -7.18 2.20 3.38
C LEU A 26 -6.64 2.39 1.96
N PRO A 27 -7.25 3.26 1.11
CA PRO A 27 -6.71 3.51 -0.21
C PRO A 27 -5.39 4.27 -0.09
N PHE A 28 -4.46 3.94 -0.98
CA PHE A 28 -3.28 4.77 -1.17
C PHE A 28 -3.68 6.07 -1.91
N PRO A 29 -3.20 7.26 -1.49
CA PRO A 29 -3.56 8.49 -2.17
C PRO A 29 -3.12 8.48 -3.63
N ARG A 30 -3.95 9.04 -4.52
CA ARG A 30 -3.70 9.05 -5.98
C ARG A 30 -2.67 10.13 -6.35
N VAL A 31 -1.40 9.84 -6.10
CA VAL A 31 -0.25 10.73 -6.34
C VAL A 31 0.90 9.99 -6.99
N HIS A 32 1.73 10.72 -7.72
CA HIS A 32 2.91 10.21 -8.40
C HIS A 32 4.09 10.06 -7.44
N VAL A 33 5.02 9.16 -7.79
CA VAL A 33 6.28 8.99 -7.04
C VAL A 33 7.08 10.29 -7.03
N SER A 34 7.09 11.01 -8.16
CA SER A 34 7.79 12.29 -8.32
C SER A 34 7.25 13.39 -7.39
N GLU A 35 5.97 13.38 -7.07
CA GLU A 35 5.38 14.40 -6.20
C GLU A 35 5.78 14.18 -4.74
N VAL A 36 5.77 12.93 -4.29
CA VAL A 36 6.22 12.59 -2.93
C VAL A 36 7.71 12.86 -2.80
N THR A 37 8.53 12.42 -3.76
CA THR A 37 9.97 12.70 -3.73
C THR A 37 10.27 14.20 -3.82
N GLY A 38 9.52 14.96 -4.62
CA GLY A 38 9.61 16.42 -4.66
C GLY A 38 9.27 17.10 -3.32
N LEU A 39 8.24 16.63 -2.62
CA LEU A 39 7.93 17.09 -1.27
C LEU A 39 9.09 16.81 -0.30
N LEU A 40 9.64 15.59 -0.30
CA LEU A 40 10.73 15.23 0.59
C LEU A 40 11.99 16.07 0.32
N ASP A 41 12.32 16.28 -0.95
CA ASP A 41 13.44 17.10 -1.39
C ASP A 41 13.27 18.55 -0.94
N HIS A 42 12.09 19.13 -1.15
CA HIS A 42 11.78 20.49 -0.69
C HIS A 42 11.92 20.63 0.82
N LEU A 43 11.37 19.67 1.58
CA LEU A 43 11.49 19.67 3.05
C LEU A 43 12.97 19.62 3.49
N LEU A 44 13.87 18.91 2.80
CA LEU A 44 15.30 18.90 3.14
C LEU A 44 15.96 20.28 3.01
N THR A 45 15.40 21.17 2.18
CA THR A 45 15.89 22.55 2.04
C THR A 45 15.42 23.47 3.17
N LEU A 46 14.37 23.08 3.90
CA LEU A 46 13.75 23.89 4.95
C LEU A 46 14.41 23.67 6.31
N PRO A 47 14.43 24.70 7.19
CA PRO A 47 14.89 24.56 8.56
C PRO A 47 14.16 23.42 9.29
N ASP A 48 14.92 22.57 10.00
CA ASP A 48 14.45 21.37 10.71
C ASP A 48 13.73 20.31 9.86
N GLY A 49 13.65 20.48 8.53
CA GLY A 49 12.94 19.56 7.65
C GLY A 49 11.43 19.59 7.81
N LYS A 50 10.84 20.77 8.03
CA LYS A 50 9.40 20.93 8.28
C LYS A 50 8.80 22.17 7.60
N GLY A 51 7.51 22.13 7.33
CA GLY A 51 6.73 23.26 6.78
C GLY A 51 5.22 23.05 6.93
N HIS A 52 4.44 24.12 6.91
CA HIS A 52 2.97 24.00 6.91
C HIS A 52 2.48 23.51 5.55
N VAL A 53 1.44 22.66 5.52
CA VAL A 53 0.89 22.08 4.27
C VAL A 53 0.54 23.18 3.24
N PHE A 54 -0.01 24.30 3.70
CA PHE A 54 -0.35 25.43 2.84
C PHE A 54 0.88 26.10 2.20
N GLU A 55 1.91 26.38 2.99
CA GLU A 55 3.16 26.98 2.50
C GLU A 55 3.88 26.05 1.52
N LEU A 56 3.91 24.75 1.83
CA LEU A 56 4.48 23.74 0.93
C LEU A 56 3.74 23.68 -0.41
N ALA A 57 2.43 23.86 -0.41
CA ALA A 57 1.62 23.91 -1.62
C ALA A 57 1.97 25.14 -2.48
N GLU A 58 2.12 26.31 -1.85
CA GLU A 58 2.55 27.55 -2.53
C GLU A 58 3.96 27.41 -3.11
N ASP A 59 4.92 26.90 -2.33
CA ASP A 59 6.32 26.73 -2.73
C ASP A 59 6.47 25.78 -3.93
N LEU A 60 5.70 24.69 -3.94
CA LEU A 60 5.74 23.66 -4.99
C LEU A 60 4.74 23.93 -6.13
N GLY A 61 4.00 25.04 -6.07
CA GLY A 61 3.10 25.47 -7.14
C GLY A 61 1.92 24.53 -7.40
N VAL A 62 1.43 23.84 -6.37
CA VAL A 62 0.27 22.95 -6.44
C VAL A 62 -0.85 23.44 -5.53
N ASP A 63 -2.08 23.01 -5.77
CA ASP A 63 -3.19 23.36 -4.88
C ASP A 63 -3.12 22.60 -3.54
N TYR A 64 -3.81 23.13 -2.54
CA TYR A 64 -3.82 22.58 -1.17
C TYR A 64 -4.34 21.15 -1.10
N ASP A 65 -5.38 20.81 -1.87
CA ASP A 65 -5.96 19.47 -1.86
C ASP A 65 -4.97 18.45 -2.46
N ARG A 66 -4.24 18.86 -3.50
CA ARG A 66 -3.17 18.07 -4.09
C ARG A 66 -2.01 17.88 -3.13
N MET A 67 -1.51 18.95 -2.51
CA MET A 67 -0.44 18.85 -1.51
C MET A 67 -0.86 17.97 -0.33
N SER A 68 -2.09 18.12 0.16
CA SER A 68 -2.65 17.27 1.21
C SER A 68 -2.65 15.79 0.82
N ALA A 69 -2.93 15.45 -0.44
CA ALA A 69 -2.84 14.07 -0.92
C ALA A 69 -1.40 13.55 -0.95
N VAL A 70 -0.44 14.38 -1.37
CA VAL A 70 1.00 14.06 -1.42
C VAL A 70 1.54 13.81 -0.01
N VAL A 71 1.22 14.70 0.93
CA VAL A 71 1.57 14.56 2.36
C VAL A 71 1.02 13.26 2.92
N ARG A 72 -0.27 12.96 2.69
CA ARG A 72 -0.88 11.71 3.17
C ARG A 72 -0.21 10.45 2.60
N ALA A 73 0.29 10.49 1.37
CA ALA A 73 1.01 9.36 0.78
C ALA A 73 2.38 9.19 1.46
N ALA A 74 3.12 10.29 1.63
CA ALA A 74 4.39 10.30 2.34
C ALA A 74 4.24 9.83 3.80
N GLU A 75 3.13 10.17 4.47
CA GLU A 75 2.79 9.69 5.82
C GLU A 75 2.49 8.19 5.84
N GLN A 76 1.71 7.68 4.88
CA GLN A 76 1.43 6.25 4.77
C GLN A 76 2.72 5.42 4.55
N LEU A 77 3.74 6.01 3.91
CA LEU A 77 5.07 5.40 3.74
C LEU A 77 6.01 5.65 4.94
N GLY A 78 5.61 6.51 5.87
CA GLY A 78 6.35 6.84 7.08
C GLY A 78 7.56 7.75 6.85
N TRP A 79 7.60 8.46 5.72
CA TRP A 79 8.66 9.41 5.39
C TRP A 79 8.43 10.78 6.00
N VAL A 80 7.18 11.13 6.27
CA VAL A 80 6.81 12.32 7.04
C VAL A 80 5.82 11.98 8.14
N THR A 81 5.65 12.92 9.07
CA THR A 81 4.56 12.98 10.04
C THR A 81 3.94 14.37 10.01
N THR A 82 2.63 14.49 10.21
CA THR A 82 1.95 15.80 10.21
C THR A 82 1.24 16.09 11.53
N PRO A 83 1.97 16.42 12.62
CA PRO A 83 1.34 16.88 13.85
C PRO A 83 0.60 18.21 13.62
N GLY A 84 -0.73 18.17 13.69
CA GLY A 84 -1.57 19.32 13.33
C GLY A 84 -1.57 19.53 11.82
N GLU A 85 -0.94 20.61 11.36
CA GLU A 85 -0.80 20.96 9.93
C GLU A 85 0.66 21.21 9.53
N VAL A 86 1.61 20.80 10.37
CA VAL A 86 3.05 20.93 10.10
C VAL A 86 3.56 19.59 9.61
N VAL A 87 3.95 19.52 8.35
CA VAL A 87 4.61 18.34 7.77
C VAL A 87 6.05 18.33 8.23
N GLN A 88 6.52 17.20 8.75
CA GLN A 88 7.89 17.05 9.24
C GLN A 88 8.52 15.76 8.71
N LEU A 89 9.74 15.87 8.17
CA LEU A 89 10.56 14.72 7.76
C LEU A 89 10.88 13.82 8.97
N THR A 90 10.61 12.53 8.81
CA THR A 90 11.07 11.50 9.76
C THR A 90 12.55 11.17 9.52
N ALA A 91 13.17 10.38 10.41
CA ALA A 91 14.50 9.83 10.15
C ALA A 91 14.50 8.99 8.86
N ALA A 92 13.49 8.12 8.68
CA ALA A 92 13.36 7.29 7.48
C ALA A 92 13.17 8.12 6.19
N GLY A 93 12.46 9.24 6.26
CA GLY A 93 12.34 10.17 5.12
C GLY A 93 13.67 10.83 4.75
N ARG A 94 14.54 11.13 5.73
CA ARG A 94 15.89 11.63 5.45
C ARG A 94 16.78 10.53 4.88
N ASP A 95 16.74 9.33 5.47
CA ASP A 95 17.56 8.19 5.04
C ASP A 95 17.26 7.80 3.59
N VAL A 96 15.98 7.68 3.22
CA VAL A 96 15.58 7.32 1.84
C VAL A 96 16.03 8.37 0.82
N MET A 97 16.14 9.63 1.22
CA MET A 97 16.61 10.70 0.36
C MET A 97 18.12 10.72 0.18
N ALA A 98 18.89 10.18 1.13
CA ALA A 98 20.33 10.05 1.05
C ALA A 98 20.82 8.79 0.31
N MET A 99 19.93 7.80 0.13
CA MET A 99 20.21 6.55 -0.59
C MET A 99 20.46 6.76 -2.08
N ASP A 100 21.25 5.86 -2.67
CA ASP A 100 21.34 5.76 -4.13
C ASP A 100 20.02 5.23 -4.76
N ASP A 101 19.95 5.16 -6.09
CA ASP A 101 18.72 4.77 -6.79
C ASP A 101 18.25 3.35 -6.43
N ALA A 102 19.18 2.39 -6.36
CA ALA A 102 18.85 1.00 -6.09
C ALA A 102 18.35 0.82 -4.64
N GLU A 103 19.10 1.37 -3.68
CA GLU A 103 18.74 1.31 -2.25
C GLU A 103 17.41 2.02 -1.97
N ARG A 104 17.13 3.12 -2.67
CA ARG A 104 15.87 3.86 -2.54
C ARG A 104 14.67 3.07 -3.04
N LYS A 105 14.81 2.33 -4.14
CA LYS A 105 13.78 1.43 -4.65
C LYS A 105 13.52 0.29 -3.67
N ASP A 106 14.56 -0.31 -3.12
CA ASP A 106 14.47 -1.35 -2.10
C ASP A 106 13.76 -0.85 -0.83
N ALA A 107 14.13 0.33 -0.34
CA ALA A 107 13.50 0.96 0.80
C ALA A 107 12.02 1.28 0.53
N THR A 108 11.71 1.77 -0.67
CA THR A 108 10.32 2.03 -1.09
C THR A 108 9.51 0.74 -1.18
N ARG A 109 10.07 -0.32 -1.78
CA ARG A 109 9.46 -1.66 -1.84
C ARG A 109 9.11 -2.17 -0.44
N ALA A 110 10.03 -2.05 0.51
CA ALA A 110 9.81 -2.47 1.90
C ALA A 110 8.71 -1.68 2.62
N ARG A 111 8.48 -0.40 2.25
CA ARG A 111 7.36 0.40 2.76
C ARG A 111 6.03 0.02 2.08
N LEU A 112 6.03 -0.13 0.76
CA LEU A 112 4.85 -0.57 0.01
C LEU A 112 4.33 -1.92 0.49
N LEU A 113 5.21 -2.91 0.71
CA LEU A 113 4.82 -4.23 1.23
C LEU A 113 4.12 -4.18 2.60
N LYS A 114 4.35 -3.12 3.40
CA LYS A 114 3.67 -2.91 4.69
C LYS A 114 2.39 -2.08 4.55
N GLN A 115 2.18 -1.42 3.42
CA GLN A 115 0.98 -0.65 3.14
C GLN A 115 -0.16 -1.65 2.81
N PRO A 116 -1.35 -1.55 3.45
CA PRO A 116 -2.39 -2.58 3.36
C PRO A 116 -2.88 -2.92 1.94
N LEU A 117 -3.07 -1.91 1.08
CA LEU A 117 -3.51 -2.10 -0.30
C LEU A 117 -2.48 -2.88 -1.12
N PHE A 118 -1.21 -2.50 -1.04
CA PHE A 118 -0.14 -3.22 -1.73
C PHE A 118 0.02 -4.63 -1.16
N GLY A 119 -0.10 -4.82 0.16
CA GLY A 119 -0.12 -6.14 0.79
C GLY A 119 -1.24 -7.05 0.26
N ARG A 120 -2.46 -6.51 0.10
CA ARG A 120 -3.61 -7.23 -0.49
C ARG A 120 -3.32 -7.65 -1.93
N LEU A 121 -2.81 -6.74 -2.75
CA LEU A 121 -2.53 -7.01 -4.16
C LEU A 121 -1.40 -8.03 -4.34
N VAL A 122 -0.35 -7.95 -3.52
CA VAL A 122 0.72 -8.95 -3.53
C VAL A 122 0.19 -10.32 -3.10
N ALA A 123 -0.72 -10.39 -2.11
CA ALA A 123 -1.34 -11.66 -1.73
C ALA A 123 -2.17 -12.26 -2.88
N MET A 124 -3.01 -11.44 -3.51
CA MET A 124 -3.80 -11.84 -4.69
C MET A 124 -2.92 -12.35 -5.84
N LEU A 125 -1.84 -11.63 -6.18
CA LEU A 125 -0.92 -12.06 -7.22
C LEU A 125 -0.25 -13.40 -6.86
N LYS A 126 0.17 -13.60 -5.61
CA LYS A 126 0.76 -14.87 -5.16
C LYS A 126 -0.22 -16.05 -5.21
N GLU A 127 -1.49 -15.79 -4.91
CA GLU A 127 -2.58 -16.79 -5.01
C GLU A 127 -2.83 -17.20 -6.47
N SER A 128 -2.53 -16.31 -7.44
CA SER A 128 -2.67 -16.52 -8.88
C SER A 128 -1.34 -16.75 -9.60
N GLU A 129 -0.40 -17.48 -8.97
CA GLU A 129 0.89 -17.87 -9.57
C GLU A 129 1.75 -16.69 -10.07
N GLY A 130 1.57 -15.51 -9.50
CA GLY A 130 2.36 -14.31 -9.73
C GLY A 130 1.80 -13.36 -10.78
N VAL A 131 0.68 -13.67 -11.46
CA VAL A 131 0.09 -12.84 -12.52
C VAL A 131 -1.45 -12.86 -12.44
N VAL A 132 -2.08 -11.71 -12.64
CA VAL A 132 -3.54 -11.52 -12.62
C VAL A 132 -3.95 -10.58 -13.75
N GLU A 133 -5.11 -10.82 -14.36
CA GLU A 133 -5.69 -9.91 -15.38
C GLU A 133 -6.16 -8.60 -14.72
N ASP A 134 -6.00 -7.47 -15.40
CA ASP A 134 -6.33 -6.13 -14.89
C ASP A 134 -7.80 -6.06 -14.43
N GLU A 135 -8.72 -6.67 -15.17
CA GLU A 135 -10.15 -6.69 -14.83
C GLU A 135 -10.43 -7.38 -13.50
N GLU A 136 -9.67 -8.43 -13.15
CA GLU A 136 -9.80 -9.13 -11.87
C GLU A 136 -9.28 -8.24 -10.73
N VAL A 137 -8.16 -7.53 -10.94
CA VAL A 137 -7.67 -6.55 -9.97
C VAL A 137 -8.69 -5.44 -9.73
N LEU A 138 -9.25 -4.87 -10.80
CA LEU A 138 -10.24 -3.80 -10.72
C LEU A 138 -11.53 -4.26 -10.03
N ALA A 139 -11.97 -5.49 -10.28
CA ALA A 139 -13.11 -6.09 -9.59
C ALA A 139 -12.85 -6.21 -8.08
N ASP A 140 -11.68 -6.70 -7.66
CA ASP A 140 -11.29 -6.77 -6.24
C ASP A 140 -11.26 -5.38 -5.59
N LEU A 141 -10.60 -4.40 -6.25
CA LEU A 141 -10.52 -3.03 -5.75
C LEU A 141 -11.91 -2.38 -5.59
N THR A 142 -12.86 -2.69 -6.48
CA THR A 142 -14.23 -2.16 -6.42
C THR A 142 -14.98 -2.65 -5.18
N ILE A 143 -14.72 -3.88 -4.73
CA ILE A 143 -15.30 -4.44 -3.50
C ILE A 143 -14.86 -3.62 -2.27
N TYR A 144 -13.58 -3.25 -2.21
CA TYR A 144 -13.03 -2.47 -1.09
C TYR A 144 -13.31 -0.96 -1.19
N PHE A 145 -13.39 -0.42 -2.41
CA PHE A 145 -13.46 1.01 -2.66
C PHE A 145 -14.61 1.41 -3.61
N PRO A 146 -15.88 1.10 -3.28
CA PRO A 146 -17.02 1.30 -4.19
C PRO A 146 -17.29 2.78 -4.56
N PHE A 147 -16.68 3.73 -3.86
CA PHE A 147 -16.84 5.17 -4.09
C PHE A 147 -15.58 5.86 -4.62
N ILE A 148 -14.55 5.09 -4.99
CA ILE A 148 -13.30 5.60 -5.55
C ILE A 148 -13.23 5.16 -7.02
N PRO A 149 -12.76 6.03 -7.94
CA PRO A 149 -12.45 5.59 -9.30
C PRO A 149 -11.24 4.65 -9.28
N VAL A 150 -11.51 3.35 -9.27
CA VAL A 150 -10.53 2.27 -9.04
C VAL A 150 -9.47 2.19 -10.14
N GLU A 151 -9.78 2.61 -11.36
CA GLU A 151 -8.82 2.65 -12.47
C GLU A 151 -7.71 3.67 -12.19
N SER A 152 -8.05 4.79 -11.55
CA SER A 152 -7.04 5.79 -11.17
C SER A 152 -6.20 5.31 -9.99
N LEU A 153 -6.81 4.58 -9.05
CA LEU A 153 -6.09 3.95 -7.95
C LEU A 153 -5.15 2.85 -8.47
N PHE A 154 -5.62 2.03 -9.40
CA PHE A 154 -4.85 0.97 -10.06
C PHE A 154 -3.63 1.56 -10.78
N ARG A 155 -3.79 2.61 -11.60
CA ARG A 155 -2.65 3.30 -12.22
C ARG A 155 -1.63 3.81 -11.20
N THR A 156 -2.10 4.33 -10.06
CA THR A 156 -1.21 4.77 -8.96
C THR A 156 -0.43 3.58 -8.39
N VAL A 157 -1.11 2.48 -8.10
CA VAL A 157 -0.47 1.25 -7.62
C VAL A 157 0.57 0.74 -8.61
N VAL A 158 0.23 0.67 -9.90
CA VAL A 158 1.15 0.21 -10.96
C VAL A 158 2.39 1.10 -11.01
N GLU A 159 2.23 2.43 -11.00
CA GLU A 159 3.36 3.35 -11.02
C GLU A 159 4.30 3.14 -9.82
N TRP A 160 3.76 3.13 -8.60
CA TRP A 160 4.53 2.93 -7.38
C TRP A 160 5.16 1.55 -7.31
N GLY A 161 4.43 0.52 -7.74
CA GLY A 161 4.90 -0.86 -7.79
C GLY A 161 6.03 -1.04 -8.80
N ARG A 162 5.96 -0.42 -9.98
CA ARG A 162 7.04 -0.44 -10.98
C ARG A 162 8.26 0.35 -10.53
N TYR A 163 8.05 1.53 -9.95
CA TYR A 163 9.15 2.33 -9.39
C TYR A 163 9.93 1.53 -8.36
N ALA A 164 9.23 0.88 -7.43
CA ALA A 164 9.84 0.05 -6.40
C ALA A 164 10.27 -1.34 -6.91
N GLU A 165 10.20 -1.60 -8.22
CA GLU A 165 10.46 -2.90 -8.87
C GLU A 165 9.83 -4.06 -8.07
N LEU A 166 8.57 -3.87 -7.67
CA LEU A 166 7.71 -4.82 -6.97
C LEU A 166 6.73 -5.48 -7.94
N LEU A 167 6.18 -4.67 -8.84
CA LEU A 167 5.16 -5.07 -9.79
C LEU A 167 5.68 -4.84 -11.20
N ASP A 168 5.24 -5.68 -12.12
CA ASP A 168 5.28 -5.42 -13.56
C ASP A 168 3.85 -5.28 -14.08
N HIS A 169 3.69 -4.57 -15.20
CA HIS A 169 2.38 -4.39 -15.84
C HIS A 169 2.54 -4.37 -17.35
N ASP A 170 1.79 -5.24 -18.02
CA ASP A 170 1.66 -5.30 -19.47
C ASP A 170 0.31 -4.69 -19.86
N PRO A 171 0.28 -3.43 -20.32
CA PRO A 171 -0.96 -2.76 -20.69
C PRO A 171 -1.55 -3.29 -22.02
N ASP A 172 -0.74 -3.91 -22.87
CA ASP A 172 -1.22 -4.47 -24.14
C ASP A 172 -1.90 -5.82 -23.90
N ALA A 173 -1.37 -6.63 -22.97
CA ALA A 173 -1.98 -7.88 -22.53
C ALA A 173 -3.05 -7.69 -21.44
N GLY A 174 -3.09 -6.54 -20.77
CA GLY A 174 -4.01 -6.27 -19.66
C GLY A 174 -3.69 -7.07 -18.40
N ARG A 175 -2.40 -7.16 -18.03
CA ARG A 175 -1.94 -8.04 -16.94
C ARG A 175 -1.03 -7.34 -15.94
N LEU A 176 -1.30 -7.58 -14.66
CA LEU A 176 -0.44 -7.22 -13.54
C LEU A 176 0.35 -8.44 -13.07
N GLY A 177 1.65 -8.29 -12.84
CA GLY A 177 2.53 -9.35 -12.35
C GLY A 177 3.41 -8.94 -11.16
N LEU A 178 3.90 -9.93 -10.41
CA LEU A 178 4.98 -9.75 -9.45
C LEU A 178 6.33 -9.81 -10.16
N LEU A 179 7.15 -8.77 -9.99
CA LEU A 179 8.50 -8.77 -10.54
C LEU A 179 9.37 -9.76 -9.76
N GLY A 180 10.16 -10.57 -10.48
CA GLY A 180 11.07 -11.55 -9.87
C GLY A 180 10.35 -12.72 -9.19
N TRP A 181 9.09 -12.99 -9.54
CA TRP A 181 8.38 -14.17 -9.06
C TRP A 181 8.93 -15.44 -9.69
N GLU A 182 9.82 -16.10 -8.97
CA GLU A 182 10.18 -17.50 -9.19
C GLU A 182 9.10 -18.34 -8.52
N GLY A 183 8.01 -18.63 -9.23
CA GLY A 183 6.91 -19.43 -8.70
C GLY A 183 7.41 -20.69 -7.99
N GLY A 184 6.74 -21.07 -6.90
CA GLY A 184 7.11 -22.24 -6.11
C GLY A 184 7.32 -23.47 -7.00
N THR A 185 8.58 -23.84 -7.23
CA THR A 185 8.97 -25.05 -7.97
C THR A 185 8.54 -26.27 -7.19
N THR A 186 7.28 -26.69 -7.30
CA THR A 186 6.85 -28.06 -6.96
C THR A 186 5.58 -28.42 -7.73
N ALA A 187 5.75 -28.95 -8.95
CA ALA A 187 5.08 -30.16 -9.44
C ALA A 187 5.36 -30.42 -10.93
N GLU A 188 6.62 -30.63 -11.31
CA GLU A 188 6.96 -31.22 -12.63
C GLU A 188 7.92 -32.42 -12.53
N ALA A 189 7.84 -33.17 -11.44
CA ALA A 189 8.56 -34.43 -11.31
C ALA A 189 7.71 -35.50 -10.63
N ARG A 190 6.78 -36.08 -11.40
CA ARG A 190 6.46 -37.54 -11.40
C ARG A 190 5.38 -37.83 -12.44
N ALA A 191 5.80 -37.88 -13.69
CA ALA A 191 5.28 -38.86 -14.63
C ALA A 191 6.45 -39.80 -14.94
N GLU A 192 6.52 -40.88 -14.16
CA GLU A 192 7.24 -42.10 -14.54
C GLU A 192 6.24 -43.25 -14.47
#